data_AF-A0AAU0KZI0-F1
#
_entry.id   AF-A0AAU0KZI0-F1
#
_cell.length_a   1.000
_cell.length_b   1.000
_cell.length_c   1.000
_cell.angle_alpha   90.00
_cell.angle_beta   90.00
_cell.angle_gamma   90.00
#
_symmetry.space_group_name_H-M   'P 1'
#
loop_
_entity.id
_entity.type
_entity.pdbx_description
1 polymer ?
#
loop_
_entity_poly.entity_id
_entity_poly.type
_entity_poly.pdbx_seq_one_letter_code
_entity_poly.pdbx_strand_id
1 'polypeptide(L)'
;MKKTSFVSKYLAGLIGACLWVYVLIVTPQVHADSGRLQGYVMQIEMTPAVCSIDASKRKQRKCLEGYSLTVMGLIPETGNTTECKTNSSAMLSPIQTSVVARLMPDESARTQLWRGVGGCVPMNASQYFRTIVNFADRLKIPSELTGPTTKDVHKNTIRQQFLRLNPSLPASGIKFTCQSSRSKSILTEVQVCYQVSGAYTQCASHVVSSCPEEFTIKGSY
;
A
#
# COMPACT_ATOMS: atom_id res chain seq x y z
N MET A 1 -73.89 -58.07 -0.67
CA MET A 1 -74.73 -58.65 -1.75
C MET A 1 -75.65 -57.53 -2.21
N LYS A 2 -75.78 -57.03 -3.44
CA LYS A 2 -75.53 -57.44 -4.83
C LYS A 2 -75.08 -56.17 -5.60
N LYS A 3 -73.91 -56.15 -6.24
CA LYS A 3 -73.69 -56.20 -7.72
C LYS A 3 -74.78 -55.52 -8.56
N THR A 4 -74.39 -54.48 -9.31
CA THR A 4 -74.67 -54.35 -10.75
C THR A 4 -73.68 -53.35 -11.36
N SER A 5 -72.81 -53.87 -12.21
CA SER A 5 -71.93 -53.09 -13.09
C SER A 5 -72.62 -52.90 -14.44
N PHE A 6 -72.53 -51.71 -15.04
CA PHE A 6 -72.66 -51.59 -16.49
C PHE A 6 -71.79 -50.43 -17.00
N VAL A 7 -70.65 -50.83 -17.58
CA VAL A 7 -69.95 -50.30 -18.75
C VAL A 7 -70.05 -48.79 -19.05
N SER A 8 -68.92 -48.10 -19.04
CA SER A 8 -68.56 -47.25 -20.18
C SER A 8 -67.04 -47.20 -20.36
N LYS A 9 -66.60 -47.83 -21.45
CA LYS A 9 -65.27 -47.68 -22.04
C LYS A 9 -65.22 -46.29 -22.67
N TYR A 10 -64.07 -45.61 -22.64
CA TYR A 10 -63.34 -45.15 -23.83
C TYR A 10 -62.10 -44.39 -23.37
N LEU A 11 -60.96 -44.97 -23.71
CA LEU A 11 -59.61 -44.48 -23.50
C LEU A 11 -59.22 -43.69 -24.76
N ALA A 12 -58.94 -42.40 -24.62
CA ALA A 12 -58.19 -41.55 -25.56
C ALA A 12 -57.83 -40.30 -24.75
N GLY A 13 -56.61 -40.03 -24.36
CA GLY A 13 -55.39 -40.00 -25.17
C GLY A 13 -54.99 -38.53 -25.26
N LEU A 14 -53.90 -38.15 -24.58
CA LEU A 14 -53.11 -36.95 -24.88
C LEU A 14 -51.77 -37.07 -24.11
N ILE A 15 -50.75 -37.49 -24.84
CA ILE A 15 -49.35 -37.51 -24.41
C ILE A 15 -48.88 -36.05 -24.43
N GLY A 16 -48.73 -35.44 -23.26
CA GLY A 16 -48.20 -34.10 -23.10
C GLY A 16 -46.68 -34.10 -23.28
N ALA A 17 -46.20 -33.43 -24.33
CA ALA A 17 -44.79 -33.19 -24.58
C ALA A 17 -44.22 -32.17 -23.57
N CYS A 18 -43.57 -32.64 -22.50
CA CYS A 18 -42.77 -31.80 -21.63
C CYS A 18 -41.42 -31.49 -22.30
N LEU A 19 -41.34 -30.35 -23.00
CA LEU A 19 -40.07 -29.76 -23.44
C LEU A 19 -39.25 -29.33 -22.21
N TRP A 20 -38.27 -30.13 -21.82
CA TRP A 20 -37.24 -29.74 -20.86
C TRP A 20 -36.34 -28.68 -21.50
N VAL A 21 -36.63 -27.41 -21.24
CA VAL A 21 -35.71 -26.31 -21.55
C VAL A 21 -34.54 -26.39 -20.57
N TYR A 22 -33.43 -26.98 -21.01
CA TYR A 22 -32.15 -26.89 -20.30
C TYR A 22 -31.68 -25.44 -20.35
N VAL A 23 -31.94 -24.69 -19.27
CA VAL A 23 -31.30 -23.40 -19.05
C VAL A 23 -29.84 -23.68 -18.70
N LEU A 24 -28.94 -23.43 -19.65
CA LEU A 24 -27.51 -23.37 -19.39
C LEU A 24 -27.25 -22.17 -18.47
N ILE A 25 -27.12 -22.43 -17.17
CA ILE A 25 -26.62 -21.45 -16.21
C ILE A 25 -25.15 -21.23 -16.55
N VAL A 26 -24.87 -20.22 -17.37
CA VAL A 26 -23.52 -19.70 -17.55
C VAL A 26 -23.17 -18.97 -16.27
N THR A 27 -22.46 -19.64 -15.37
CA THR A 27 -21.87 -18.97 -14.21
C THR A 27 -20.79 -18.02 -14.72
N PRO A 28 -20.84 -16.72 -14.40
CA PRO A 28 -19.71 -15.85 -14.70
C PRO A 28 -18.53 -16.35 -13.86
N GLN A 29 -17.51 -16.87 -14.55
CA GLN A 29 -16.21 -17.10 -13.95
C GLN A 29 -15.65 -15.72 -13.58
N VAL A 30 -15.87 -15.28 -12.35
CA VAL A 30 -15.11 -14.17 -11.77
C VAL A 30 -13.68 -14.69 -11.63
N HIS A 31 -12.88 -14.51 -12.67
CA HIS A 31 -11.43 -14.67 -12.53
C HIS A 31 -10.99 -13.65 -11.49
N ALA A 32 -10.64 -14.13 -10.30
CA ALA A 32 -9.86 -13.34 -9.37
C ALA A 32 -8.61 -12.90 -10.13
N ASP A 33 -8.45 -11.58 -10.31
CA ASP A 33 -7.32 -10.98 -11.01
C ASP A 33 -6.07 -11.13 -10.12
N SER A 34 -5.57 -12.35 -10.04
CA SER A 34 -4.49 -12.78 -9.15
C SER A 34 -3.15 -12.39 -9.74
N GLY A 35 -2.80 -11.11 -9.57
CA GLY A 35 -1.44 -10.62 -9.81
C GLY A 35 -1.32 -9.25 -10.45
N ARG A 36 -2.42 -8.54 -10.67
CA ARG A 36 -2.32 -7.16 -11.14
C ARG A 36 -1.95 -6.21 -10.02
N LEU A 37 -1.11 -5.24 -10.38
CA LEU A 37 -0.79 -4.09 -9.57
C LEU A 37 -2.06 -3.24 -9.36
N GLN A 38 -2.48 -3.10 -8.10
CA GLN A 38 -3.70 -2.37 -7.72
C GLN A 38 -3.39 -0.92 -7.29
N GLY A 39 -2.16 -0.67 -6.84
CA GLY A 39 -1.74 0.64 -6.36
C GLY A 39 -0.37 0.56 -5.70
N TYR A 40 -0.06 1.58 -4.91
CA TYR A 40 1.20 1.67 -4.21
C TYR A 40 1.04 2.21 -2.80
N VAL A 41 1.93 1.79 -1.91
CA VAL A 41 2.13 2.39 -0.59
C VAL A 41 3.51 2.99 -0.54
N MET A 42 3.61 4.31 -0.44
CA MET A 42 4.87 4.99 -0.15
C MET A 42 5.16 4.92 1.33
N GLN A 43 6.33 4.38 1.68
CA GLN A 43 6.81 4.27 3.06
C GLN A 43 7.84 5.36 3.33
N ILE A 44 7.52 6.28 4.24
CA ILE A 44 8.39 7.41 4.62
C ILE A 44 8.83 7.18 6.05
N GLU A 45 10.14 7.10 6.27
CA GLU A 45 10.74 6.86 7.57
C GLU A 45 11.11 8.18 8.25
N MET A 46 10.79 8.27 9.54
CA MET A 46 11.19 9.34 10.45
C MET A 46 12.61 9.02 10.92
N THR A 47 13.59 9.49 10.16
CA THR A 47 15.00 9.13 10.36
C THR A 47 15.50 9.41 11.79
N PRO A 48 15.25 10.57 12.42
CA PRO A 48 15.69 10.82 13.80
C PRO A 48 15.10 9.81 14.80
N ALA A 49 13.85 9.40 14.61
CA ALA A 49 13.21 8.39 15.45
C ALA A 49 13.93 7.05 15.31
N VAL A 50 14.08 6.57 14.08
CA VAL A 50 14.68 5.26 13.80
C VAL A 50 16.15 5.19 14.23
N CYS A 51 16.95 6.23 13.97
CA CYS A 51 18.34 6.31 14.42
C CYS A 51 18.46 6.37 15.95
N SER A 52 17.46 6.93 16.65
CA SER A 52 17.46 6.98 18.11
C SER A 52 17.12 5.64 18.76
N ILE A 53 16.16 4.92 18.18
CA ILE A 53 15.62 3.65 18.69
C ILE A 53 16.56 2.49 18.41
N ASP A 54 17.09 2.39 17.19
CA ASP A 54 17.94 1.28 16.75
C ASP A 54 19.40 1.72 16.65
N ALA A 55 20.21 1.28 17.60
CA ALA A 55 21.63 1.61 17.65
C ALA A 55 22.41 1.07 16.43
N SER A 56 21.96 -0.02 15.80
CA SER A 56 22.61 -0.60 14.62
C SER A 56 22.49 0.33 13.40
N LYS A 57 21.41 1.12 13.34
CA LYS A 57 21.14 2.05 12.23
C LYS A 57 21.90 3.36 12.33
N ARG A 58 22.45 3.73 13.50
CA ARG A 58 23.15 5.02 13.71
C ARG A 58 24.31 5.29 12.76
N LYS A 59 24.93 4.23 12.23
CA LYS A 59 26.04 4.31 11.27
C LYS A 59 25.59 4.42 9.81
N GLN A 60 24.28 4.38 9.55
CA GLN A 60 23.74 4.56 8.21
C GLN A 60 23.91 6.00 7.75
N ARG A 61 24.07 6.19 6.44
CA ARG A 61 24.33 7.49 5.83
C ARG A 61 23.27 8.52 6.21
N LYS A 62 21.99 8.13 6.18
CA LYS A 62 20.86 9.00 6.59
C LYS A 62 20.96 9.54 8.02
N CYS A 63 21.50 8.75 8.96
CA CYS A 63 21.67 9.18 10.33
C CYS A 63 22.88 10.12 10.50
N LEU A 64 23.97 9.84 9.79
CA LEU A 64 25.21 10.63 9.86
C LEU A 64 25.08 11.97 9.14
N GLU A 65 24.36 12.02 8.03
CA GLU A 65 24.10 13.24 7.25
C GLU A 65 22.89 14.03 7.76
N GLY A 66 22.24 13.57 8.83
CA GLY A 66 21.19 14.34 9.51
C GLY A 66 19.87 14.46 8.75
N TYR A 67 19.49 13.43 7.97
CA TYR A 67 18.20 13.45 7.27
C TYR A 67 17.05 13.53 8.30
N SER A 68 16.07 14.38 8.03
CA SER A 68 14.84 14.42 8.84
C SER A 68 13.87 13.31 8.43
N LEU A 69 13.80 13.05 7.12
CA LEU A 69 12.91 12.06 6.52
C LEU A 69 13.65 11.35 5.39
N THR A 70 13.41 10.05 5.24
CA THR A 70 13.85 9.27 4.07
C THR A 70 12.72 8.40 3.57
N VAL A 71 12.62 8.22 2.25
CA VAL A 71 11.67 7.25 1.68
C VAL A 71 12.31 5.86 1.74
N MET A 72 11.61 4.87 2.28
CA MET A 72 12.05 3.48 2.28
C MET A 72 11.73 2.79 0.95
N GLY A 73 10.60 3.15 0.34
CA GLY A 73 10.21 2.64 -0.97
C GLY A 73 8.78 2.97 -1.35
N LEU A 74 8.43 2.56 -2.58
CA LEU A 74 7.06 2.58 -3.11
C LEU A 74 6.63 1.12 -3.33
N ILE A 75 5.92 0.58 -2.35
CA ILE A 75 5.59 -0.85 -2.29
C ILE A 75 4.36 -1.11 -3.18
N PRO A 76 4.46 -2.01 -4.18
CA PRO A 76 3.32 -2.33 -5.02
C PRO A 76 2.28 -3.15 -4.25
N GLU A 77 1.02 -2.77 -4.37
CA GLU A 77 -0.11 -3.51 -3.83
C GLU A 77 -0.54 -4.54 -4.87
N THR A 78 -0.23 -5.81 -4.63
CA THR A 78 -0.57 -6.95 -5.51
C THR A 78 -1.38 -8.00 -4.76
N GLY A 79 -1.94 -8.98 -5.46
CA GLY A 79 -2.58 -10.13 -4.82
C GLY A 79 -1.60 -11.00 -4.03
N ASN A 80 -2.13 -11.83 -3.12
CA ASN A 80 -1.36 -12.64 -2.16
C ASN A 80 -0.40 -13.69 -2.77
N THR A 81 -0.46 -13.94 -4.07
CA THR A 81 0.27 -15.04 -4.74
C THR A 81 1.37 -14.56 -5.68
N THR A 82 1.69 -13.27 -5.72
CA THR A 82 2.64 -12.71 -6.70
C THR A 82 4.07 -12.67 -6.16
N GLU A 83 5.01 -13.33 -6.84
CA GLU A 83 6.45 -13.16 -6.56
C GLU A 83 6.97 -11.87 -7.23
N CYS A 84 7.29 -10.87 -6.41
CA CYS A 84 7.77 -9.57 -6.90
C CYS A 84 9.28 -9.50 -7.17
N LYS A 85 10.01 -10.61 -7.02
CA LYS A 85 11.47 -10.60 -7.15
C LYS A 85 11.92 -10.34 -8.58
N THR A 86 13.02 -9.62 -8.74
CA THR A 86 13.67 -9.43 -10.04
C THR A 86 15.19 -9.51 -9.95
N ASN A 87 15.80 -10.02 -11.02
CA ASN A 87 17.26 -10.01 -11.23
C ASN A 87 17.70 -8.89 -12.19
N SER A 88 16.75 -8.07 -12.67
CA SER A 88 17.08 -6.93 -13.52
C SER A 88 17.93 -5.89 -12.78
N SER A 89 18.75 -5.15 -13.52
CA SER A 89 19.67 -4.18 -12.96
C SER A 89 18.93 -3.06 -12.22
N ALA A 90 19.39 -2.75 -10.99
CA ALA A 90 18.97 -1.58 -10.22
C ALA A 90 19.77 -0.32 -10.57
N MET A 91 20.69 -0.40 -11.54
CA MET A 91 21.66 0.65 -11.83
C MET A 91 20.96 1.90 -12.40
N LEU A 92 21.34 3.05 -11.86
CA LEU A 92 20.87 4.36 -12.28
C LEU A 92 22.02 5.17 -12.89
N SER A 93 21.70 6.13 -13.75
CA SER A 93 22.72 7.08 -14.21
C SER A 93 23.21 7.93 -13.03
N PRO A 94 24.44 8.48 -13.09
CA PRO A 94 24.97 9.31 -11.99
C PRO A 94 24.04 10.47 -11.61
N ILE A 95 23.42 11.11 -12.60
CA ILE A 95 22.45 12.19 -12.39
C ILE A 95 21.23 11.66 -11.63
N GLN A 96 20.64 10.54 -12.05
CA GLN A 96 19.50 9.94 -11.36
C GLN A 96 19.83 9.54 -9.93
N THR A 97 21.00 8.93 -9.72
CA THR A 97 21.50 8.60 -8.38
C THR A 97 21.56 9.83 -7.48
N SER A 98 22.07 10.96 -7.98
CA SER A 98 22.16 12.20 -7.20
C SER A 98 20.80 12.77 -6.78
N VAL A 99 19.79 12.65 -7.65
CA VAL A 99 18.42 13.12 -7.37
C VAL A 99 17.75 12.20 -6.35
N VAL A 100 17.83 10.89 -6.57
CA VAL A 100 17.22 9.89 -5.69
C VAL A 100 17.90 9.88 -4.32
N ALA A 101 19.20 10.14 -4.24
CA ALA A 101 19.93 10.18 -2.98
C ALA A 101 19.41 11.24 -2.00
N ARG A 102 18.75 12.31 -2.48
CA ARG A 102 18.15 13.35 -1.63
C ARG A 102 17.00 12.85 -0.75
N LEU A 103 16.40 11.72 -1.10
CA LEU A 103 15.29 11.10 -0.35
C LEU A 103 15.58 9.65 0.04
N MET A 104 16.46 8.96 -0.69
CA MET A 104 16.89 7.58 -0.47
C MET A 104 18.43 7.52 -0.52
N PRO A 105 19.13 7.91 0.55
CA PRO A 105 20.59 8.09 0.50
C PRO A 105 21.37 6.78 0.38
N ASP A 106 20.86 5.68 0.93
CA ASP A 106 21.55 4.39 1.02
C ASP A 106 21.39 3.57 -0.28
N GLU A 107 22.49 3.35 -1.01
CA GLU A 107 22.46 2.65 -2.30
C GLU A 107 22.07 1.17 -2.17
N SER A 108 22.62 0.46 -1.18
CA SER A 108 22.29 -0.93 -0.93
C SER A 108 20.80 -1.13 -0.66
N ALA A 109 20.17 -0.19 0.06
CA ALA A 109 18.73 -0.19 0.31
C ALA A 109 17.94 -0.01 -0.99
N ARG A 110 18.37 0.89 -1.89
CA ARG A 110 17.74 1.04 -3.23
C ARG A 110 17.84 -0.26 -4.03
N THR A 111 19.01 -0.88 -4.07
CA THR A 111 19.19 -2.16 -4.80
C THR A 111 18.32 -3.27 -4.22
N GLN A 112 18.26 -3.40 -2.88
CA GLN A 112 17.44 -4.40 -2.22
C GLN A 112 15.95 -4.16 -2.45
N LEU A 113 15.49 -2.91 -2.36
CA LEU A 113 14.12 -2.54 -2.68
C LEU A 113 13.77 -2.96 -4.10
N TRP A 114 14.57 -2.57 -5.10
CA TRP A 114 14.32 -2.91 -6.50
C TRP A 114 14.22 -4.42 -6.71
N ARG A 115 15.16 -5.19 -6.17
CA ARG A 115 15.13 -6.66 -6.24
C ARG A 115 13.86 -7.26 -5.65
N GLY A 116 13.28 -6.64 -4.62
CA GLY A 116 12.10 -7.12 -3.94
C GLY A 116 10.77 -6.74 -4.61
N VAL A 117 10.72 -5.65 -5.36
CA VAL A 117 9.46 -5.11 -5.92
C VAL A 117 9.40 -5.11 -7.45
N GLY A 118 10.55 -5.20 -8.12
CA GLY A 118 10.67 -4.93 -9.55
C GLY A 118 9.92 -5.91 -10.46
N GLY A 119 9.63 -7.13 -10.00
CA GLY A 119 8.80 -8.10 -10.72
C GLY A 119 7.30 -7.77 -10.71
N CYS A 120 6.85 -6.91 -9.79
CA CYS A 120 5.45 -6.55 -9.61
C CYS A 120 5.08 -5.19 -10.22
N VAL A 121 6.04 -4.50 -10.85
CA VAL A 121 5.82 -3.18 -11.43
C VAL A 121 6.10 -3.20 -12.94
N PRO A 122 5.24 -2.59 -13.77
CA PRO A 122 5.40 -2.61 -15.24
C PRO A 122 6.39 -1.54 -15.72
N MET A 123 7.55 -1.43 -15.05
CA MET A 123 8.55 -0.40 -15.33
C MET A 123 9.94 -0.90 -14.97
N ASN A 124 10.99 -0.29 -15.53
CA ASN A 124 12.37 -0.60 -15.13
C ASN A 124 12.80 0.20 -13.88
N ALA A 125 13.96 -0.12 -13.30
CA ALA A 125 14.47 0.54 -12.08
C ALA A 125 14.53 2.07 -12.21
N SER A 126 15.03 2.57 -13.34
CA SER A 126 15.15 4.01 -13.61
C SER A 126 13.80 4.73 -13.57
N GLN A 127 12.79 4.13 -14.20
CA GLN A 127 11.41 4.63 -14.15
C GLN A 127 10.81 4.53 -12.75
N TYR A 128 11.06 3.43 -12.03
CA TYR A 128 10.58 3.21 -10.67
C TYR A 128 11.09 4.27 -9.68
N PHE A 129 12.40 4.50 -9.64
CA PHE A 129 12.96 5.51 -8.74
C PHE A 129 12.55 6.93 -9.14
N ARG A 130 12.35 7.21 -10.43
CA ARG A 130 11.77 8.48 -10.87
C ARG A 130 10.32 8.65 -10.38
N THR A 131 9.52 7.58 -10.40
CA THR A 131 8.15 7.60 -9.85
C THR A 131 8.15 7.88 -8.36
N ILE A 132 9.07 7.27 -7.59
CA ILE A 132 9.25 7.58 -6.16
C ILE A 132 9.49 9.09 -5.96
N VAL A 133 10.47 9.66 -6.67
CA VAL A 133 10.79 11.09 -6.59
C VAL A 133 9.57 11.94 -6.91
N ASN A 134 8.86 11.63 -8.00
CA ASN A 134 7.70 12.38 -8.45
C ASN A 134 6.51 12.34 -7.48
N PHE A 135 6.31 11.22 -6.78
CA PHE A 135 5.24 11.11 -5.79
C PHE A 135 5.63 11.81 -4.48
N ALA A 136 6.89 11.67 -4.06
CA ALA A 136 7.40 12.31 -2.86
C ALA A 136 7.40 13.85 -2.98
N ASP A 137 7.79 14.40 -4.12
CA ASP A 137 7.82 15.86 -4.36
C ASP A 137 6.43 16.51 -4.33
N ARG A 138 5.40 15.75 -4.77
CA ARG A 138 4.00 16.17 -4.72
C ARG A 138 3.43 16.17 -3.30
N LEU A 139 3.87 15.24 -2.46
CA LEU A 139 3.39 15.12 -1.08
C LEU A 139 4.00 16.22 -0.19
N LYS A 140 3.17 17.12 0.29
CA LYS A 140 3.55 18.16 1.25
C LYS A 140 3.51 17.62 2.67
N ILE A 141 4.63 17.74 3.39
CA ILE A 141 4.81 17.19 4.73
C ILE A 141 4.61 18.29 5.79
N PRO A 142 3.90 18.02 6.91
CA PRO A 142 3.84 18.95 8.03
C PRO A 142 5.23 19.29 8.58
N SER A 143 5.45 20.58 8.88
CA SER A 143 6.72 21.09 9.43
C SER A 143 7.16 20.36 10.71
N GLU A 144 6.20 19.83 11.46
CA GLU A 144 6.39 19.08 12.68
C GLU A 144 7.22 17.82 12.49
N LEU A 145 7.16 17.20 11.31
CA LEU A 145 7.94 16.01 10.98
C LEU A 145 9.37 16.33 10.51
N THR A 146 9.69 17.60 10.29
CA THR A 146 10.99 18.08 9.81
C THR A 146 11.66 19.07 10.76
N GLY A 147 10.97 19.48 11.82
CA GLY A 147 11.50 20.42 12.82
C GLY A 147 12.40 19.75 13.86
N PRO A 148 13.26 20.53 14.53
CA PRO A 148 14.23 20.02 15.51
C PRO A 148 13.60 19.66 16.87
N THR A 149 12.35 20.06 17.10
CA THR A 149 11.69 19.90 18.40
C THR A 149 11.08 18.51 18.54
N THR A 150 11.49 17.79 19.58
CA THR A 150 10.80 16.57 20.02
C THR A 150 9.53 16.97 20.78
N LYS A 151 8.36 16.48 20.37
CA LYS A 151 7.08 16.81 21.01
C LYS A 151 6.07 15.68 20.93
N ASP A 152 5.18 15.66 21.92
CA ASP A 152 4.03 14.78 21.95
C ASP A 152 2.86 15.46 21.21
N VAL A 153 2.15 14.72 20.36
CA VAL A 153 1.09 15.24 19.49
C VAL A 153 -0.07 14.27 19.41
N HIS A 154 -1.26 14.79 19.08
CA HIS A 154 -2.40 13.96 18.72
C HIS A 154 -2.32 13.52 17.25
N LYS A 155 -2.61 12.24 17.01
CA LYS A 155 -2.69 11.61 15.69
C LYS A 155 -3.63 12.37 14.75
N ASN A 156 -4.78 12.83 15.26
CA ASN A 156 -5.74 13.56 14.44
C ASN A 156 -5.22 14.94 14.01
N THR A 157 -4.45 15.63 14.86
CA THR A 157 -3.84 16.92 14.52
C THR A 157 -2.88 16.78 13.34
N ILE A 158 -1.96 15.80 13.41
CA ILE A 158 -1.01 15.54 12.32
C ILE A 158 -1.74 15.13 11.04
N ARG A 159 -2.76 14.26 11.15
CA ARG A 159 -3.59 13.89 10.00
C ARG A 159 -4.24 15.11 9.35
N GLN A 160 -4.88 15.98 10.12
CA GLN A 160 -5.53 17.17 9.59
C GLN A 160 -4.55 18.13 8.91
N GLN A 161 -3.30 18.22 9.41
CA GLN A 161 -2.26 18.99 8.74
C GLN A 161 -1.89 18.39 7.38
N PHE A 162 -1.72 17.07 7.28
CA PHE A 162 -1.50 16.40 5.99
C PHE A 162 -2.63 16.67 5.01
N LEU A 163 -3.89 16.55 5.44
CA LEU A 163 -5.07 16.78 4.58
C LEU A 163 -5.18 18.24 4.14
N ARG A 164 -4.83 19.19 5.02
CA ARG A 164 -4.81 20.62 4.68
C ARG A 164 -3.73 20.94 3.63
N LEU A 165 -2.55 20.35 3.77
CA LEU A 165 -1.43 20.53 2.86
C LEU A 165 -1.62 19.78 1.53
N ASN A 166 -2.43 18.72 1.52
CA ASN A 166 -2.68 17.87 0.36
C ASN A 166 -4.20 17.63 0.21
N PRO A 167 -4.97 18.61 -0.33
CA PRO A 167 -6.44 18.53 -0.35
C PRO A 167 -7.04 17.32 -1.09
N SER A 168 -6.29 16.69 -2.01
CA SER A 168 -6.70 15.49 -2.73
C SER A 168 -6.40 14.18 -1.99
N LEU A 169 -5.65 14.22 -0.88
CA LEU A 169 -5.37 13.06 -0.04
C LEU A 169 -6.60 12.76 0.84
N PRO A 170 -7.23 11.57 0.75
CA PRO A 170 -8.29 11.20 1.68
C PRO A 170 -7.72 10.86 3.06
N ALA A 171 -8.52 11.05 4.12
CA ALA A 171 -8.14 10.71 5.50
C ALA A 171 -7.74 9.23 5.69
N SER A 172 -8.34 8.33 4.89
CA SER A 172 -8.03 6.90 4.87
C SER A 172 -6.80 6.53 4.04
N GLY A 173 -6.22 7.48 3.29
CA GLY A 173 -5.05 7.31 2.43
C GLY A 173 -3.71 7.55 3.13
N ILE A 174 -3.72 7.81 4.44
CA ILE A 174 -2.52 8.01 5.26
C ILE A 174 -2.58 7.18 6.54
N LYS A 175 -1.49 6.50 6.86
CA LYS A 175 -1.33 5.69 8.08
C LYS A 175 -0.05 6.07 8.81
N PHE A 176 -0.09 5.94 10.13
CA PHE A 176 1.03 6.26 11.01
C PHE A 176 1.48 5.00 11.73
N THR A 177 2.76 4.72 11.66
CA THR A 177 3.40 3.59 12.31
C THR A 177 4.30 4.11 13.41
N CYS A 178 4.06 3.61 14.63
CA CYS A 178 4.84 3.93 15.81
C CYS A 178 5.57 2.70 16.31
N GLN A 179 6.69 2.93 16.97
CA GLN A 179 7.42 1.93 17.73
C GLN A 179 7.51 2.35 19.19
N SER A 180 7.33 1.39 20.09
CA SER A 180 7.51 1.61 21.52
C SER A 180 9.00 1.76 21.84
N SER A 181 9.34 2.85 22.54
CA SER A 181 10.68 3.06 23.08
C SER A 181 10.54 3.54 24.53
N ARG A 182 11.10 2.75 25.45
CA ARG A 182 10.89 2.92 26.90
C ARG A 182 9.39 2.93 27.23
N SER A 183 8.81 4.10 27.52
CA SER A 183 7.41 4.29 27.89
C SER A 183 6.66 5.20 26.92
N LYS A 184 7.23 5.52 25.76
CA LYS A 184 6.61 6.38 24.74
C LYS A 184 6.44 5.63 23.43
N SER A 185 5.32 5.89 22.74
CA SER A 185 5.14 5.51 21.34
C SER A 185 5.73 6.60 20.46
N ILE A 186 6.77 6.28 19.69
CA ILE A 186 7.46 7.24 18.82
C ILE A 186 7.06 6.95 17.38
N LEU A 187 6.67 7.98 16.63
CA LEU A 187 6.40 7.88 15.19
C LEU A 187 7.68 7.51 14.43
N THR A 188 7.66 6.38 13.73
CA THR A 188 8.80 5.87 12.95
C THR A 188 8.53 5.84 11.45
N GLU A 189 7.27 5.71 11.03
CA GLU A 189 6.92 5.64 9.62
C GLU A 189 5.54 6.29 9.34
N VAL A 190 5.44 6.94 8.18
CA VAL A 190 4.21 7.46 7.58
C VAL A 190 4.03 6.74 6.26
N GLN A 191 2.86 6.15 6.08
CA GLN A 191 2.50 5.45 4.85
C GLN A 191 1.43 6.23 4.11
N VAL A 192 1.65 6.45 2.81
CA VAL A 192 0.70 7.16 1.93
C VAL A 192 0.34 6.27 0.75
N CYS A 193 -0.95 6.13 0.48
CA CYS A 193 -1.46 5.21 -0.52
C CYS A 193 -1.85 5.92 -1.82
N TYR A 194 -1.47 5.31 -2.94
CA TYR A 194 -1.64 5.83 -4.29
C TYR A 194 -2.31 4.79 -5.19
N GLN A 195 -3.13 5.28 -6.11
CA GLN A 195 -3.53 4.49 -7.28
C GLN A 195 -2.32 4.29 -8.19
N VAL A 196 -2.42 3.35 -9.14
CA VAL A 196 -1.39 3.15 -10.17
C VAL A 196 -1.13 4.42 -10.99
N SER A 197 -2.15 5.26 -11.18
CA SER A 197 -2.06 6.57 -11.84
C SER A 197 -1.25 7.62 -11.06
N GLY A 198 -0.96 7.36 -9.78
CA GLY A 198 -0.31 8.29 -8.87
C GLY A 198 -1.24 9.29 -8.17
N ALA A 199 -2.55 9.17 -8.34
CA ALA A 199 -3.52 9.88 -7.51
C ALA A 199 -3.57 9.27 -6.11
N TYR A 200 -3.79 10.08 -5.07
CA TYR A 200 -4.02 9.57 -3.73
C TYR A 200 -5.29 8.72 -3.67
N THR A 201 -5.27 7.69 -2.82
CA THR A 201 -6.43 6.81 -2.61
C THR A 201 -6.48 6.33 -1.18
N GLN A 202 -7.60 5.73 -0.79
CA GLN A 202 -7.69 5.00 0.48
C GLN A 202 -6.67 3.85 0.50
N CYS A 203 -6.04 3.64 1.65
CA CYS A 203 -5.20 2.48 1.86
C CYS A 203 -6.04 1.20 1.96
N ALA A 204 -5.48 0.09 1.49
CA ALA A 204 -6.06 -1.23 1.67
C ALA A 204 -6.15 -1.61 3.16
N SER A 205 -6.99 -2.59 3.48
CA SER A 205 -7.29 -2.98 4.87
C SER A 205 -6.10 -3.56 5.62
N HIS A 206 -5.11 -4.15 4.93
CA HIS A 206 -3.87 -4.65 5.55
C HIS A 206 -2.87 -3.54 5.93
N VAL A 207 -3.02 -2.34 5.37
CA VAL A 207 -2.18 -1.18 5.69
C VAL A 207 -2.78 -0.48 6.91
N VAL A 208 -2.37 -0.92 8.09
CA VAL A 208 -2.91 -0.50 9.37
C VAL A 208 -2.00 0.49 10.09
N SER A 209 -2.59 1.45 10.79
CA SER A 209 -1.85 2.37 11.65
C SER A 209 -1.56 1.69 12.99
N SER A 210 -0.30 1.71 13.44
CA SER A 210 0.09 1.18 14.76
C SER A 210 0.23 2.26 15.84
N CYS A 211 0.08 3.54 15.49
CA CYS A 211 0.16 4.63 16.45
C CYS A 211 -1.12 4.76 17.31
N PRO A 212 -0.97 4.96 18.64
CA PRO A 212 -2.07 5.37 19.52
C PRO A 212 -2.60 6.78 19.19
N GLU A 213 -3.59 7.27 19.94
CA GLU A 213 -4.15 8.62 19.73
C GLU A 213 -3.14 9.73 19.99
N GLU A 214 -2.20 9.51 20.92
CA GLU A 214 -1.09 10.41 21.21
C GLU A 214 0.24 9.69 21.03
N PHE A 215 1.19 10.34 20.36
CA PHE A 215 2.53 9.79 20.17
C PHE A 215 3.57 10.91 20.11
N THR A 216 4.84 10.52 20.26
CA THR A 216 5.97 11.43 20.17
C THR A 216 6.48 11.52 18.74
N ILE A 217 6.66 12.74 18.23
CA ILE A 217 7.50 12.99 17.07
C ILE A 217 8.90 13.32 17.58
N LYS A 218 9.90 12.57 17.11
CA LYS A 218 11.30 12.85 17.40
C LYS A 218 11.78 13.99 16.50
N GLY A 219 12.31 15.04 17.12
CA GLY A 219 12.86 16.18 16.40
C GLY A 219 14.09 15.82 15.58
N SER A 220 14.29 16.54 14.48
CA SER A 220 15.52 16.47 13.67
C SER A 220 16.75 16.95 14.46
N TYR A 221 17.92 16.64 13.90
CA TYR A 221 19.22 17.09 14.39
C TYR A 221 19.34 18.63 14.35
#